data_AF-A0A4C1SCR5-F1
#
_entry.id   AF-A0A4C1SCR5-F1
#
_cell.length_a   1.000
_cell.length_b   1.000
_cell.length_c   1.000
_cell.angle_alpha   90.00
_cell.angle_beta   90.00
_cell.angle_gamma   90.00
#
_symmetry.space_group_name_H-M   'P 1'
#
loop_
_entity.id
_entity.type
_entity.pdbx_description
1 polymer ?
#
loop_
_entity_poly.entity_id
_entity_poly.type
_entity_poly.pdbx_seq_one_letter_code
_entity_poly.pdbx_strand_id
1 'polypeptide(L)'
;MLKQFYEFRNEIADFMKMKNKLLSEMSDPKRICDFAFLVDLTGYLNDLNLKLQKQGPLVNDLYSHLKAFQNKIGFREAQMVSGNSYHFTTYENIAYVQYAEELKLLSEQFSNRFSDFKNMEDCFNLYATPTKCSNRLANGVDRGSRKLTSTNRN
;
A
#
# COMPACT_ATOMS: atom_id res chain seq x y z
N MET A 1 10.98 18.02 -0.75
CA MET A 1 12.27 18.30 -0.08
C MET A 1 13.25 17.13 -0.22
N LEU A 2 13.01 15.95 0.36
CA LEU A 2 13.96 14.81 0.27
C LEU A 2 14.24 14.34 -1.16
N LYS A 3 13.20 14.23 -1.99
CA LYS A 3 13.35 13.90 -3.42
C LYS A 3 14.27 14.87 -4.16
N GLN A 4 14.07 16.17 -3.97
CA GLN A 4 14.91 17.20 -4.58
C GLN A 4 16.36 17.10 -4.09
N PHE A 5 16.56 16.85 -2.79
CA PHE A 5 17.91 16.68 -2.24
C PHE A 5 18.60 15.44 -2.82
N TYR A 6 17.88 14.33 -3.02
CA TYR A 6 18.40 13.13 -3.69
C TYR A 6 18.74 13.40 -5.16
N GLU A 7 17.90 14.14 -5.88
CA GLU A 7 18.15 14.53 -7.27
C GLU A 7 19.44 15.37 -7.40
N PHE A 8 19.65 16.33 -6.49
CA PHE A 8 20.83 17.20 -6.49
C PHE A 8 22.05 16.63 -5.74
N ARG A 9 22.03 15.36 -5.34
CA ARG A 9 23.08 14.79 -4.47
C ARG A 9 24.49 14.89 -5.08
N ASN A 10 24.61 14.80 -6.41
CA ASN A 10 25.90 14.88 -7.10
C ASN A 10 26.42 16.31 -7.08
N GLU A 11 25.57 17.29 -7.39
CA GLU A 11 25.88 18.71 -7.36
C GLU A 11 26.24 19.17 -5.94
N ILE A 12 25.51 18.67 -4.94
CA ILE A 12 25.81 18.91 -3.52
C ILE A 12 27.16 18.30 -3.15
N ALA A 13 27.44 17.06 -3.58
CA ALA A 13 28.73 16.41 -3.33
C ALA A 13 29.89 17.19 -3.98
N ASP A 14 29.72 17.67 -5.21
CA ASP A 14 30.74 18.44 -5.92
C ASP A 14 30.95 19.82 -5.28
N PHE A 15 29.88 20.50 -4.90
CA PHE A 15 29.98 21.76 -4.14
C PHE A 15 30.72 21.59 -2.81
N MET A 16 30.48 20.48 -2.10
CA MET A 16 31.19 20.18 -0.85
C MET A 16 32.68 19.93 -1.10
N LYS A 17 33.04 19.17 -2.16
CA LYS A 17 34.44 18.98 -2.57
C LYS A 17 35.14 20.30 -2.88
N MET A 18 34.48 21.22 -3.60
CA MET A 18 35.04 22.57 -3.88
C MET A 18 35.35 23.36 -2.61
N LYS A 19 34.61 23.11 -1.52
CA LYS A 19 34.84 23.72 -0.20
C LYS A 19 35.84 22.96 0.68
N ASN A 20 36.56 21.98 0.13
CA ASN A 20 37.43 21.05 0.88
C ASN A 20 36.72 20.34 2.03
N LYS A 21 35.41 20.11 1.91
CA LYS A 21 34.61 19.32 2.86
C LYS A 21 34.27 17.99 2.20
N LEU A 22 34.72 16.89 2.81
CA LEU A 22 34.37 15.56 2.31
C LEU A 22 32.97 15.20 2.81
N LEU A 23 32.05 14.91 1.90
CA LEU A 23 30.76 14.31 2.22
C LEU A 23 30.79 12.84 1.86
N SER A 24 31.55 12.05 2.63
CA SER A 24 31.75 10.61 2.41
C SER A 24 30.43 9.85 2.33
N GLU A 25 29.41 10.33 3.05
CA GLU A 25 28.08 9.72 3.11
C GLU A 25 27.36 9.68 1.75
N MET A 26 27.62 10.64 0.87
CA MET A 26 26.97 10.74 -0.46
C MET A 26 27.78 10.03 -1.56
N SER A 27 28.90 9.40 -1.21
CA SER A 27 29.72 8.62 -2.14
C SER A 27 29.68 7.11 -1.85
N ASP A 28 29.17 6.70 -0.68
CA ASP A 28 28.98 5.29 -0.33
C ASP A 28 27.73 4.73 -1.05
N PRO A 29 27.89 3.74 -1.95
CA PRO A 29 26.76 3.13 -2.65
C PRO A 29 25.67 2.61 -1.72
N LYS A 30 26.03 2.09 -0.53
CA LYS A 30 25.05 1.59 0.44
C LYS A 30 24.18 2.73 0.98
N ARG A 31 24.80 3.84 1.38
CA ARG A 31 24.06 5.01 1.90
C ARG A 31 23.21 5.69 0.83
N ILE A 32 23.68 5.69 -0.42
CA ILE A 32 22.87 6.18 -1.55
C ILE A 32 21.61 5.32 -1.69
N CYS A 33 21.74 3.98 -1.59
CA CYS A 33 20.59 3.08 -1.65
C CYS A 33 19.65 3.24 -0.44
N ASP A 34 20.20 3.33 0.79
CA ASP A 34 19.41 3.60 2.01
C ASP A 34 18.61 4.89 1.86
N PHE A 35 19.25 5.93 1.33
CA PHE A 35 18.59 7.22 1.14
C PHE A 35 17.56 7.20 0.01
N ALA A 36 17.83 6.51 -1.10
CA ALA A 36 16.86 6.30 -2.18
C ALA A 36 15.59 5.61 -1.65
N PHE A 37 15.77 4.54 -0.87
CA PHE A 37 14.66 3.84 -0.22
C PHE A 37 13.84 4.76 0.69
N LEU A 38 14.49 5.58 1.52
CA LEU A 38 13.79 6.55 2.38
C LEU A 38 13.04 7.61 1.57
N VAL A 39 13.63 8.09 0.47
CA VAL A 39 12.98 9.04 -0.45
C VAL A 39 11.72 8.44 -1.06
N ASP A 40 11.79 7.20 -1.53
CA ASP A 40 10.64 6.49 -2.10
C ASP A 40 9.55 6.25 -1.05
N LEU A 41 9.93 5.74 0.12
CA LEU A 41 9.01 5.43 1.21
C LEU A 41 8.29 6.68 1.70
N THR A 42 9.03 7.77 1.95
CA THR A 42 8.44 9.05 2.34
C THR A 42 7.58 9.64 1.22
N GLY A 43 7.92 9.40 -0.04
CA GLY A 43 7.06 9.71 -1.19
C GLY A 43 5.71 9.00 -1.11
N TYR A 44 5.70 7.69 -0.87
CA TYR A 44 4.45 6.93 -0.72
C TYR A 44 3.62 7.38 0.46
N LEU A 45 4.26 7.67 1.60
CA LEU A 45 3.58 8.17 2.79
C LEU A 45 2.99 9.57 2.57
N ASN A 46 3.71 10.45 1.88
CA ASN A 46 3.21 11.78 1.52
C ASN A 46 2.02 11.68 0.56
N ASP A 47 2.07 10.82 -0.45
CA ASP A 47 0.94 10.57 -1.36
C ASP A 47 -0.31 10.11 -0.61
N LEU A 48 -0.15 9.18 0.34
CA LEU A 48 -1.25 8.73 1.19
C LEU A 48 -1.76 9.88 2.07
N ASN A 49 -0.86 10.57 2.76
CA ASN A 49 -1.22 11.66 3.66
C ASN A 49 -1.99 12.77 2.93
N LEU A 50 -1.56 13.15 1.72
CA LEU A 50 -2.29 14.11 0.88
C LEU A 50 -3.68 13.62 0.50
N LYS A 51 -3.84 12.32 0.20
CA LYS A 51 -5.16 11.73 -0.08
C LYS A 51 -6.07 11.72 1.15
N LEU A 52 -5.51 11.48 2.34
CA LEU A 52 -6.26 11.48 3.60
C LEU A 52 -6.62 12.90 4.10
N GLN A 53 -5.77 13.89 3.81
CA GLN A 53 -5.97 15.29 4.22
C GLN A 53 -6.88 16.10 3.30
N LYS A 54 -7.17 15.61 2.08
CA LYS A 54 -8.13 16.27 1.20
C LYS A 54 -9.47 16.38 1.93
N GLN A 55 -10.07 17.55 1.88
CA GLN A 55 -11.38 17.82 2.49
C GLN A 55 -12.47 17.17 1.64
N GLY A 56 -13.41 16.44 2.25
CA GLY A 56 -14.55 15.83 1.57
C GLY A 56 -14.58 14.32 1.24
N PRO A 57 -13.60 13.45 1.59
CA PRO A 57 -13.76 12.02 1.38
C PRO A 57 -14.75 11.46 2.42
N LEU A 58 -15.72 10.67 1.93
CA LEU A 58 -16.50 9.81 2.81
C LEU A 58 -15.55 8.81 3.47
N VAL A 59 -15.94 8.25 4.62
CA VAL A 59 -15.13 7.24 5.34
C VAL A 59 -14.72 6.08 4.42
N ASN A 60 -15.56 5.75 3.43
CA ASN A 60 -15.27 4.75 2.40
C ASN A 60 -14.10 5.13 1.47
N ASP A 61 -13.99 6.41 1.09
CA ASP A 61 -12.91 6.90 0.24
C ASP A 61 -11.57 6.85 0.97
N LEU A 62 -11.57 7.22 2.25
CA LEU A 62 -10.40 7.09 3.13
C LEU A 62 -9.93 5.64 3.22
N TYR A 63 -10.86 4.70 3.43
CA TYR A 63 -10.53 3.29 3.49
C TYR A 63 -10.01 2.76 2.15
N SER A 64 -10.60 3.20 1.03
CA SER A 64 -10.15 2.84 -0.31
C SER A 64 -8.72 3.32 -0.60
N HIS A 65 -8.39 4.54 -0.20
CA HIS A 65 -7.02 5.06 -0.30
C HIS A 65 -6.04 4.27 0.55
N LEU A 66 -6.45 3.86 1.76
CA LEU A 66 -5.65 3.05 2.65
C LEU A 66 -5.37 1.66 2.06
N LYS A 67 -6.41 0.99 1.54
CA LYS A 67 -6.30 -0.32 0.88
C LYS A 67 -5.41 -0.26 -0.36
N ALA A 68 -5.55 0.78 -1.18
CA ALA A 68 -4.70 1.01 -2.34
C ALA A 68 -3.23 1.20 -1.95
N PHE A 69 -2.96 1.91 -0.84
CA PHE A 69 -1.60 2.07 -0.32
C PHE A 69 -1.01 0.74 0.17
N GLN A 70 -1.77 -0.06 0.94
CA GLN A 70 -1.31 -1.38 1.39
C GLN A 70 -0.99 -2.31 0.21
N ASN A 71 -1.86 -2.35 -0.81
CA ASN A 71 -1.61 -3.11 -2.03
C ASN A 71 -0.34 -2.65 -2.76
N LYS A 72 -0.10 -1.33 -2.80
CA LYS A 72 1.11 -0.76 -3.42
C LYS A 72 2.37 -1.18 -2.66
N ILE A 73 2.36 -1.15 -1.32
CA ILE A 73 3.49 -1.62 -0.50
C ILE A 73 3.72 -3.12 -0.70
N GLY A 74 2.68 -3.95 -0.59
CA GLY A 74 2.82 -5.41 -0.76
C GLY A 74 3.31 -5.79 -2.16
N PHE A 75 2.88 -5.05 -3.19
CA PHE A 75 3.43 -5.23 -4.54
C PHE A 75 4.92 -4.89 -4.60
N ARG A 76 5.36 -3.81 -3.94
CA ARG A 76 6.79 -3.44 -3.87
C ARG A 76 7.60 -4.48 -3.12
N GLU A 77 7.12 -4.95 -1.97
CA GLU A 77 7.74 -6.04 -1.22
C GLU A 77 7.93 -7.29 -2.10
N ALA A 78 6.87 -7.73 -2.78
CA ALA A 78 6.93 -8.90 -3.67
C ALA A 78 7.92 -8.72 -4.83
N GLN A 79 8.01 -7.50 -5.39
CA GLN A 79 9.00 -7.18 -6.41
C GLN A 79 10.44 -7.24 -5.87
N MET A 80 10.67 -6.74 -4.66
CA MET A 80 11.99 -6.80 -4.01
C MET A 80 12.40 -8.24 -3.74
N VAL A 81 11.51 -9.09 -3.23
CA VAL A 81 11.78 -10.51 -2.96
C VAL A 81 12.03 -11.32 -4.24
N SER A 82 11.29 -11.03 -5.31
CA SER A 82 11.42 -11.75 -6.58
C SER A 82 12.65 -11.36 -7.42
N GLY A 83 13.36 -10.29 -7.03
CA GLY A 83 14.53 -9.78 -7.78
C GLY A 83 14.20 -9.35 -9.22
N ASN A 84 12.92 -9.17 -9.54
CA ASN A 84 12.45 -9.03 -10.91
C ASN A 84 12.46 -7.56 -11.35
N SER A 85 13.58 -7.14 -11.94
CA SER A 85 13.90 -5.73 -12.25
C SER A 85 13.44 -5.23 -13.62
N TYR A 86 12.81 -6.09 -14.45
CA TYR A 86 12.56 -5.83 -15.88
C TYR A 86 11.74 -4.57 -16.22
N HIS A 87 11.16 -3.90 -15.22
CA HIS A 87 10.34 -2.69 -15.40
C HIS A 87 10.88 -1.43 -14.69
N PHE A 88 12.10 -1.44 -14.15
CA PHE A 88 12.67 -0.26 -13.49
C PHE A 88 13.85 0.33 -14.26
N THR A 89 13.67 1.57 -14.71
CA THR A 89 14.66 2.36 -15.47
C THR A 89 15.75 2.98 -14.58
N THR A 90 15.66 2.84 -13.26
CA THR A 90 16.62 3.44 -12.33
C THR A 90 17.48 2.33 -11.72
N TYR A 91 18.77 2.61 -11.62
CA TYR A 91 19.95 1.77 -11.34
C TYR A 91 19.92 0.86 -10.09
N GLU A 92 18.77 0.62 -9.47
CA GLU A 92 18.66 0.17 -8.08
C GLU A 92 17.65 -0.99 -7.99
N ASN A 93 18.05 -2.22 -8.30
CA ASN A 93 17.20 -3.39 -8.00
C ASN A 93 17.89 -4.40 -7.09
N ILE A 94 19.24 -4.49 -7.17
CA ILE A 94 20.00 -5.43 -6.35
C ILE A 94 20.04 -4.96 -4.88
N ALA A 95 19.98 -3.65 -4.63
CA ALA A 95 20.06 -3.08 -3.29
C ALA A 95 18.75 -3.13 -2.49
N TYR A 96 17.60 -3.41 -3.11
CA TYR A 96 16.31 -3.28 -2.43
C TYR A 96 15.83 -4.55 -1.71
N VAL A 97 16.39 -5.72 -2.03
CA VAL A 97 16.02 -6.99 -1.36
C VAL A 97 16.12 -6.86 0.17
N GLN A 98 17.12 -6.13 0.66
CA GLN A 98 17.36 -5.93 2.09
C GLN A 98 16.28 -5.11 2.82
N TYR A 99 15.42 -4.38 2.10
CA TYR A 99 14.34 -3.57 2.70
C TYR A 99 12.95 -4.22 2.57
N ALA A 100 12.85 -5.43 2.00
CA ALA A 100 11.57 -6.12 1.89
C ALA A 100 10.93 -6.36 3.27
N GLU A 101 11.74 -6.71 4.28
CA GLU A 101 11.28 -6.89 5.66
C GLU A 101 10.71 -5.60 6.26
N GLU A 102 11.33 -4.44 5.99
CA GLU A 102 10.84 -3.14 6.45
C GLU A 102 9.49 -2.78 5.82
N LEU A 103 9.31 -3.06 4.52
CA LEU A 103 8.03 -2.86 3.84
C LEU A 103 6.94 -3.79 4.39
N LYS A 104 7.30 -5.04 4.67
CA LYS A 104 6.40 -6.02 5.28
C LYS A 104 5.95 -5.55 6.65
N LEU A 105 6.89 -5.18 7.52
CA LEU A 105 6.60 -4.67 8.86
C LEU A 105 5.71 -3.43 8.78
N LEU A 106 6.00 -2.50 7.88
CA LEU A 106 5.17 -1.32 7.67
C LEU A 106 3.73 -1.69 7.26
N SER A 107 3.57 -2.63 6.33
CA SER A 107 2.26 -3.12 5.89
C SER A 107 1.45 -3.74 7.06
N GLU A 108 2.13 -4.52 7.91
CA GLU A 108 1.55 -5.11 9.12
C GLU A 108 1.11 -4.04 10.13
N GLN A 109 1.96 -3.03 10.39
CA GLN A 109 1.62 -1.92 11.29
C GLN A 109 0.40 -1.14 10.79
N PHE A 110 0.29 -0.90 9.48
CA PHE A 110 -0.91 -0.29 8.90
C PHE A 110 -2.13 -1.21 9.05
N SER A 111 -1.99 -2.51 8.79
CA SER A 111 -3.08 -3.48 8.97
C SER A 111 -3.62 -3.52 10.39
N ASN A 112 -2.72 -3.45 11.38
CA ASN A 112 -3.07 -3.48 12.79
C ASN A 112 -3.72 -2.17 13.24
N ARG A 113 -3.16 -1.03 12.82
CA ARG A 113 -3.67 0.30 13.16
C ARG A 113 -5.08 0.55 12.61
N PHE A 114 -5.39 0.01 11.44
CA PHE A 114 -6.67 0.24 10.75
C PHE A 114 -7.55 -1.02 10.70
N SER A 115 -7.40 -1.92 11.68
CA SER A 115 -8.14 -3.18 11.78
C SER A 115 -9.65 -2.95 11.89
N ASP A 116 -10.09 -1.90 12.61
CA ASP A 116 -11.51 -1.56 12.75
C ASP A 116 -12.20 -1.28 11.41
N PHE A 117 -11.49 -0.68 10.45
CA PHE A 117 -12.05 -0.44 9.12
C PHE A 117 -12.25 -1.73 8.32
N LYS A 118 -11.46 -2.78 8.58
CA LYS A 118 -11.68 -4.10 7.97
C LYS A 118 -12.98 -4.71 8.48
N ASN A 119 -13.30 -4.52 9.75
CA ASN A 119 -14.58 -4.99 10.31
C ASN A 119 -15.80 -4.26 9.73
N MET A 120 -15.59 -3.07 9.15
CA MET A 120 -16.61 -2.26 8.47
C MET A 120 -16.59 -2.44 6.95
N GLU A 121 -15.74 -3.33 6.41
CA GLU A 121 -15.56 -3.50 4.96
C GLU A 121 -16.87 -3.89 4.25
N ASP A 122 -17.70 -4.72 4.88
CA ASP A 122 -19.01 -5.09 4.34
C ASP A 122 -19.96 -3.87 4.24
N CYS A 123 -19.91 -2.96 5.20
CA CYS A 123 -20.67 -1.71 5.16
C CYS A 123 -20.18 -0.80 4.02
N PHE A 124 -18.87 -0.68 3.84
CA PHE A 124 -18.28 0.11 2.75
C PHE A 124 -18.62 -0.49 1.37
N ASN A 125 -18.60 -1.81 1.24
CA ASN A 125 -18.96 -2.52 0.01
C ASN A 125 -20.45 -2.38 -0.35
N LEU A 126 -21.34 -2.33 0.65
CA LEU A 126 -22.77 -2.05 0.46
C LEU A 126 -22.99 -0.68 -0.17
N TYR A 127 -22.27 0.35 0.31
CA TYR A 127 -22.34 1.69 -0.25
C TYR A 127 -21.73 1.79 -1.67
N ALA A 128 -20.59 1.13 -1.91
CA ALA A 128 -19.94 1.16 -3.22
C ALA A 128 -20.69 0.35 -4.28
N THR A 129 -21.38 -0.72 -3.87
CA THR A 129 -22.15 -1.61 -4.75
C THR A 129 -23.45 -2.08 -4.08
N PRO A 130 -24.52 -1.26 -4.10
CA PRO A 130 -25.78 -1.57 -3.41
C PRO A 130 -26.40 -2.91 -3.82
N THR A 131 -26.18 -3.34 -5.06
CA THR A 131 -26.77 -4.54 -5.64
C THR A 131 -26.05 -5.84 -5.29
N LYS A 132 -24.82 -5.82 -4.75
CA LYS A 132 -24.08 -7.05 -4.38
C LYS A 132 -24.58 -7.69 -3.08
N CYS A 133 -25.11 -6.92 -2.13
CA CYS A 133 -25.61 -7.46 -0.85
C CYS A 133 -26.99 -8.11 -0.94
N SER A 134 -27.81 -7.75 -1.94
CA SER A 134 -29.14 -8.34 -2.12
C SER A 134 -29.08 -9.86 -2.31
N ASN A 135 -28.01 -10.36 -2.94
CA ASN A 135 -27.84 -11.78 -3.22
C ASN A 135 -27.39 -12.60 -2.00
N ARG A 136 -26.85 -11.96 -0.94
CA ARG A 136 -26.44 -12.66 0.29
C ARG A 136 -27.60 -12.85 1.26
N LEU A 137 -28.53 -11.88 1.34
CA LEU A 137 -29.73 -11.99 2.16
C LEU A 137 -30.80 -12.89 1.53
N ALA A 138 -30.87 -12.95 0.19
CA ALA A 138 -31.80 -13.84 -0.52
C ALA A 138 -31.46 -15.34 -0.38
N ASN A 139 -30.19 -15.68 -0.10
CA ASN A 139 -29.76 -17.08 0.04
C ASN A 139 -29.91 -17.63 1.48
N GLY A 140 -30.33 -16.80 2.44
CA GLY A 140 -30.53 -17.18 3.85
C GLY A 140 -31.99 -17.41 4.26
N VAL A 141 -32.97 -17.11 3.39
CA VAL A 141 -34.40 -17.18 3.71
C VAL A 141 -35.16 -17.94 2.60
N ASP A 142 -34.78 -19.18 2.29
CA ASP A 142 -35.73 -20.17 1.76
C ASP A 142 -35.15 -21.60 1.78
N ARG A 143 -35.10 -22.23 2.95
CA ARG A 143 -35.10 -23.71 3.07
C ARG A 143 -35.90 -24.12 4.30
N GLY A 144 -37.18 -23.75 4.31
CA GLY A 144 -38.11 -24.07 5.38
C GLY A 144 -39.46 -24.49 4.82
N SER A 145 -39.63 -25.80 4.62
CA SER A 145 -40.92 -26.50 4.64
C SER A 145 -41.87 -26.31 3.45
N ARG A 146 -41.85 -27.29 2.54
CA ARG A 146 -43.09 -27.88 1.99
C ARG A 146 -42.90 -29.38 1.78
N LYS A 147 -43.12 -30.15 2.86
CA LYS A 147 -43.56 -31.55 2.74
C LYS A 147 -45.05 -31.50 2.40
N LEU A 148 -45.41 -31.75 1.14
CA LEU A 148 -46.77 -32.11 0.76
C LEU A 148 -46.88 -33.63 0.84
N THR A 149 -47.52 -34.10 1.90
CA THR A 149 -48.00 -35.48 2.06
C THR A 149 -49.13 -35.71 1.06
N SER A 150 -48.92 -36.56 0.05
CA SER A 150 -50.04 -37.15 -0.69
C SER A 150 -50.56 -38.35 0.11
N THR A 151 -51.63 -38.15 0.87
CA THR A 151 -52.44 -39.26 1.38
C THR A 151 -53.64 -39.43 0.46
N ASN A 152 -53.70 -40.63 -0.11
CA ASN A 152 -54.71 -41.17 -1.01
C ASN A 152 -56.07 -41.37 -0.30
N ARG A 153 -57.18 -41.21 -1.03
CA ARG A 153 -58.56 -41.75 -0.84
C ARG A 153 -59.50 -40.97 -1.79
N ASN A 154 -60.34 -41.55 -2.64
CA ASN A 154 -60.88 -42.90 -2.82
C ASN A 154 -60.93 -43.26 -4.31
#